data_AF-A0AAN6XQF5-F1
#
_entry.id   AF-A0AAN6XQF5-F1
#
_cell.length_a   1.000
_cell.length_b   1.000
_cell.length_c   1.000
_cell.angle_alpha   90.00
_cell.angle_beta   90.00
_cell.angle_gamma   90.00
#
_symmetry.space_group_name_H-M   'P 1'
#
loop_
_entity.id
_entity.type
_entity.pdbx_description
1 polymer ?
#
loop_
_entity_poly.entity_id
_entity_poly.type
_entity_poly.pdbx_seq_one_letter_code
_entity_poly.pdbx_strand_id
1 'polypeptide(L)'
;MADEELIPPPQKLGTISHMNEDHRTDLQHILQWSNSLTEYEAKEPEMVDINLQFMTIKTPHTGRTHYVKFVPELAFWSERRGRLVDMTRAARVGLGLEIPDHDEEEEKKGVVTVREYMPPRPLDWVIFLAVVFYYVNYLVVVKVGVLEGREWVLDGVWPWGGHGGWVWLTKMIFWPVIGIHLAEAWWLERSRLRKFGVERGGRVWWLWMGSCFVEGGMAFRRFDIVARRAGEKGGKRD
;
A
#
# COMPACT_ATOMS: atom_id res chain seq x y z
N MET A 1 -16.19 -29.49 -24.79
CA MET A 1 -15.96 -30.87 -25.26
C MET A 1 -14.61 -31.08 -25.93
N ALA A 2 -14.00 -30.10 -26.63
CA ALA A 2 -12.63 -30.26 -27.17
C ALA A 2 -11.52 -30.12 -26.09
N ASP A 3 -11.69 -29.24 -25.11
CA ASP A 3 -10.66 -28.98 -24.10
C ASP A 3 -10.56 -30.06 -22.99
N GLU A 4 -11.62 -30.85 -22.79
CA GLU A 4 -11.68 -31.87 -21.74
C GLU A 4 -10.69 -33.02 -21.99
N GLU A 5 -10.32 -33.27 -23.25
CA GLU A 5 -9.33 -34.27 -23.64
C GLU A 5 -7.88 -33.75 -23.53
N LEU A 6 -7.70 -32.42 -23.58
CA LEU A 6 -6.39 -31.76 -23.57
C LEU A 6 -5.94 -31.30 -22.17
N ILE A 7 -6.86 -31.27 -21.20
CA ILE A 7 -6.61 -30.77 -19.85
C ILE A 7 -6.83 -31.89 -18.83
N PRO A 8 -5.76 -32.45 -18.22
CA PRO A 8 -5.91 -33.47 -17.18
C PRO A 8 -6.70 -32.92 -15.98
N PRO A 9 -7.86 -33.52 -15.61
CA PRO A 9 -8.72 -32.98 -14.55
C PRO A 9 -8.01 -32.80 -13.20
N PRO A 10 -7.14 -33.71 -12.72
CA PRO A 10 -6.40 -33.51 -11.48
C PRO A 10 -5.47 -32.28 -11.53
N GLN A 11 -4.83 -32.03 -12.67
CA GLN A 11 -3.94 -30.87 -12.83
C GLN A 11 -4.72 -29.56 -12.87
N LYS A 12 -5.91 -29.58 -13.49
CA LYS A 12 -6.84 -28.45 -13.50
C LYS A 12 -7.29 -28.09 -12.09
N LEU A 13 -7.79 -29.08 -11.34
CA LEU A 13 -8.22 -28.90 -9.95
C LEU A 13 -7.07 -28.42 -9.06
N GLY A 14 -5.88 -29.02 -9.20
CA GLY A 14 -4.70 -28.59 -8.45
C GLY A 14 -4.27 -27.16 -8.78
N THR A 15 -4.39 -26.73 -10.05
CA THR A 15 -4.12 -25.33 -10.43
C THR A 15 -5.13 -24.40 -9.79
N ILE A 16 -6.42 -24.72 -9.83
CA ILE A 16 -7.48 -23.90 -9.23
C ILE A 16 -7.31 -23.78 -7.71
N SER A 17 -7.09 -24.90 -7.01
CA SER A 17 -6.87 -24.92 -5.55
C SER A 17 -5.63 -24.12 -5.17
N HIS A 18 -4.50 -24.34 -5.82
CA HIS A 18 -3.28 -23.57 -5.56
C HIS A 18 -3.47 -22.06 -5.82
N MET A 19 -4.15 -21.68 -6.90
CA MET A 19 -4.43 -20.26 -7.18
C MET A 19 -5.34 -19.63 -6.11
N ASN A 20 -6.32 -20.38 -5.62
CA ASN A 20 -7.25 -19.92 -4.58
C ASN A 20 -6.65 -19.94 -3.17
N GLU A 21 -5.63 -20.76 -2.91
CA GLU A 21 -4.97 -20.84 -1.60
C GLU A 21 -3.85 -19.82 -1.49
N ASP A 22 -2.96 -19.78 -2.49
CA ASP A 22 -1.69 -19.05 -2.39
C ASP A 22 -1.68 -17.73 -3.21
N HIS A 23 -2.52 -17.63 -4.25
CA HIS A 23 -2.43 -16.56 -5.25
C HIS A 23 -3.71 -15.72 -5.41
N ARG A 24 -4.60 -15.66 -4.40
CA ARG A 24 -5.82 -14.83 -4.47
C ARG A 24 -5.55 -13.35 -4.75
N THR A 25 -4.48 -12.82 -4.17
CA THR A 25 -4.06 -11.43 -4.41
C THR A 25 -3.65 -11.20 -5.87
N ASP A 26 -2.99 -12.18 -6.49
CA ASP A 26 -2.62 -12.10 -7.90
C ASP A 26 -3.85 -12.18 -8.80
N LEU A 27 -4.83 -13.04 -8.48
CA LEU A 27 -6.14 -13.06 -9.16
C LEU A 27 -6.85 -11.70 -9.08
N GLN A 28 -6.78 -11.03 -7.93
CA GLN A 28 -7.39 -9.71 -7.73
C GLN A 28 -6.71 -8.66 -8.63
N HIS A 29 -5.38 -8.67 -8.72
CA HIS A 29 -4.66 -7.77 -9.62
C HIS A 29 -4.94 -8.06 -11.10
N ILE A 30 -5.00 -9.35 -11.47
CA ILE A 30 -5.38 -9.75 -12.83
C ILE A 30 -6.76 -9.19 -13.18
N LEU A 31 -7.76 -9.31 -12.31
CA LEU A 31 -9.10 -8.76 -12.55
C LEU A 31 -9.10 -7.23 -12.68
N GLN A 32 -8.38 -6.53 -11.80
CA GLN A 32 -8.27 -5.06 -11.89
C GLN A 32 -7.65 -4.62 -13.21
N TRP A 33 -6.62 -5.33 -13.68
CA TRP A 33 -5.93 -4.99 -14.93
C TRP A 33 -6.73 -5.41 -16.17
N SER A 34 -7.14 -6.66 -16.25
CA SER A 34 -7.73 -7.25 -17.46
C SER A 34 -9.20 -6.89 -17.66
N ASN A 35 -9.97 -6.74 -16.57
CA ASN A 35 -11.40 -6.40 -16.62
C ASN A 35 -11.67 -4.96 -16.15
N SER A 36 -10.64 -4.16 -15.87
CA SER A 36 -10.76 -2.77 -15.39
C SER A 36 -11.63 -2.63 -14.13
N LEU A 37 -11.64 -3.65 -13.27
CA LEU A 37 -12.40 -3.62 -12.02
C LEU A 37 -11.75 -2.70 -11.00
N THR A 38 -12.56 -2.09 -10.15
CA THR A 38 -12.04 -1.39 -8.95
C THR A 38 -11.49 -2.39 -7.93
N GLU A 39 -10.64 -1.93 -7.01
CA GLU A 39 -10.12 -2.76 -5.90
C GLU A 39 -11.24 -3.43 -5.10
N TYR A 40 -12.34 -2.71 -4.87
CA TYR A 40 -13.52 -3.22 -4.18
C TYR A 40 -14.23 -4.32 -4.98
N GLU A 41 -14.42 -4.12 -6.28
CA GLU A 41 -15.11 -5.09 -7.13
C GLU A 41 -14.29 -6.38 -7.34
N ALA A 42 -12.96 -6.27 -7.32
CA ALA A 42 -12.05 -7.40 -7.48
C ALA A 42 -11.68 -8.09 -6.14
N LYS A 43 -12.25 -7.66 -5.02
CA LYS A 43 -11.92 -8.17 -3.68
C LYS A 43 -12.33 -9.64 -3.51
N GLU A 44 -11.49 -10.39 -2.79
CA GLU A 44 -11.72 -11.80 -2.43
C GLU A 44 -12.06 -12.70 -3.63
N PRO A 45 -11.28 -12.67 -4.72
CA PRO A 45 -11.60 -13.45 -5.91
C PRO A 45 -11.42 -14.96 -5.65
N GLU A 46 -12.14 -15.75 -6.43
CA GLU A 46 -12.06 -17.20 -6.47
C GLU A 46 -12.06 -17.67 -7.93
N MET A 47 -10.96 -18.29 -8.37
CA MET A 47 -10.92 -18.99 -9.63
C MET A 47 -11.85 -20.21 -9.54
N VAL A 48 -12.78 -20.34 -10.48
CA VAL A 48 -13.72 -21.46 -10.53
C VAL A 48 -13.48 -22.38 -11.71
N ASP A 49 -12.86 -21.87 -12.77
CA ASP A 49 -12.57 -22.64 -13.97
C ASP A 49 -11.38 -22.07 -14.73
N ILE A 50 -10.73 -22.90 -15.53
CA ILE A 50 -9.63 -22.54 -16.42
C ILE A 50 -9.57 -23.51 -17.60
N ASN A 51 -9.35 -22.98 -18.80
CA ASN A 51 -9.14 -23.74 -20.02
C ASN A 51 -7.98 -23.16 -20.85
N LEU A 52 -7.88 -23.48 -22.13
CA LEU A 52 -6.78 -23.00 -22.98
C LEU A 52 -6.95 -21.54 -23.44
N GLN A 53 -8.18 -21.01 -23.41
CA GLN A 53 -8.53 -19.69 -23.95
C GLN A 53 -8.74 -18.65 -22.86
N PHE A 54 -9.31 -19.06 -21.71
CA PHE A 54 -9.63 -18.15 -20.61
C PHE A 54 -9.64 -18.86 -19.26
N MET A 55 -9.58 -18.05 -18.20
CA MET A 55 -9.95 -18.45 -16.84
C MET A 55 -11.22 -17.74 -16.39
N THR A 56 -11.98 -18.41 -15.52
CA THR A 56 -13.21 -17.89 -14.94
C THR A 56 -12.98 -17.61 -13.47
N ILE A 57 -13.22 -16.38 -13.06
CA ILE A 57 -13.01 -15.91 -11.68
C ILE A 57 -14.31 -15.32 -11.16
N LYS A 58 -14.75 -15.77 -9.99
CA LYS A 58 -15.88 -15.20 -9.26
C LYS A 58 -15.40 -14.19 -8.24
N THR A 59 -16.24 -13.19 -7.99
CA THR A 59 -16.06 -12.19 -6.92
C THR A 59 -17.24 -12.34 -5.97
N PRO A 60 -17.16 -13.24 -4.96
CA PRO A 60 -18.32 -13.66 -4.16
C PRO A 60 -19.09 -12.49 -3.54
N HIS A 61 -18.38 -11.48 -3.04
CA HIS A 61 -18.97 -10.29 -2.43
C HIS A 61 -19.87 -9.49 -3.39
N THR A 62 -19.56 -9.46 -4.69
CA THR A 62 -20.41 -8.81 -5.70
C THR A 62 -21.32 -9.79 -6.45
N GLY A 63 -21.12 -11.10 -6.28
CA GLY A 63 -21.81 -12.16 -7.01
C GLY A 63 -21.45 -12.25 -8.49
N ARG A 64 -20.52 -11.44 -9.01
CA ARG A 64 -20.18 -11.40 -10.44
C ARG A 64 -19.17 -12.48 -10.82
N THR A 65 -19.33 -13.02 -12.02
CA THR A 65 -18.39 -13.94 -12.67
C THR A 65 -17.72 -13.23 -13.82
N HIS A 66 -16.38 -13.31 -13.87
CA HIS A 66 -15.54 -12.64 -14.85
C HIS A 66 -14.76 -13.67 -15.67
N TYR A 67 -14.57 -13.37 -16.93
CA TYR A 67 -13.77 -14.16 -17.86
C TYR A 67 -12.51 -13.39 -18.22
N VAL A 68 -11.34 -13.99 -17.96
CA VAL A 68 -10.04 -13.41 -18.28
C VAL A 68 -9.42 -14.22 -19.41
N LYS A 69 -9.27 -13.60 -20.58
CA LYS A 69 -8.71 -14.25 -21.75
C LYS A 69 -7.18 -14.35 -21.68
N PHE A 70 -6.64 -15.49 -22.12
CA PHE A 70 -5.23 -15.68 -22.38
C PHE A 70 -4.86 -15.02 -23.71
N VAL A 71 -3.85 -14.15 -23.70
CA VAL A 71 -3.32 -13.51 -24.91
C VAL A 71 -1.81 -13.73 -24.97
N PRO A 72 -1.29 -14.51 -25.95
CA PRO A 72 -2.00 -15.34 -26.95
C PRO A 72 -2.69 -16.57 -26.32
N GLU A 73 -3.67 -17.23 -26.91
CA GLU A 73 -4.25 -18.44 -26.28
C GLU A 73 -3.19 -19.54 -26.00
N LEU A 74 -3.44 -20.41 -25.02
CA LEU A 74 -2.52 -21.51 -24.70
C LEU A 74 -2.59 -22.57 -25.79
N ALA A 75 -1.44 -22.98 -26.32
CA ALA A 75 -1.37 -24.11 -27.25
C ALA A 75 -1.42 -25.44 -26.47
N PHE A 76 -0.78 -25.47 -25.30
CA PHE A 76 -0.69 -26.67 -24.46
C PHE A 76 -0.96 -26.35 -22.99
N TRP A 77 -1.57 -27.30 -22.28
CA TRP A 77 -1.87 -27.14 -20.85
C TRP A 77 -0.61 -26.93 -19.99
N SER A 78 0.56 -27.41 -20.41
CA SER A 78 1.84 -27.19 -19.73
C SER A 78 2.22 -25.70 -19.62
N GLU A 79 1.75 -24.85 -20.55
CA GLU A 79 2.08 -23.43 -20.62
C GLU A 79 1.35 -22.58 -19.56
N ARG A 80 0.30 -23.14 -18.92
CA ARG A 80 -0.57 -22.39 -18.00
C ARG A 80 0.17 -21.68 -16.88
N ARG A 81 1.22 -22.31 -16.31
CA ARG A 81 1.96 -21.76 -15.16
C ARG A 81 2.71 -20.51 -15.59
N GLY A 82 3.52 -20.63 -16.65
CA GLY A 82 4.21 -19.49 -17.25
C GLY A 82 3.24 -18.39 -17.62
N ARG A 83 2.08 -18.74 -18.19
CA ARG A 83 1.09 -17.73 -18.54
C ARG A 83 0.49 -16.99 -17.35
N LEU A 84 0.14 -17.69 -16.28
CA LEU A 84 -0.40 -17.05 -15.07
C LEU A 84 0.64 -16.12 -14.44
N VAL A 85 1.92 -16.50 -14.46
CA VAL A 85 3.05 -15.66 -14.03
C VAL A 85 3.14 -14.39 -14.90
N ASP A 86 3.14 -14.53 -16.22
CA ASP A 86 3.21 -13.40 -17.15
C ASP A 86 2.03 -12.43 -16.96
N MET A 87 0.82 -12.96 -16.79
CA MET A 87 -0.38 -12.15 -16.56
C MET A 87 -0.32 -11.42 -15.22
N THR A 88 0.18 -12.09 -14.18
CA THR A 88 0.39 -11.49 -12.85
C THR A 88 1.41 -10.36 -12.95
N ARG A 89 2.51 -10.58 -13.66
CA ARG A 89 3.55 -9.58 -13.90
C ARG A 89 2.99 -8.38 -14.67
N ALA A 90 2.27 -8.62 -15.76
CA ALA A 90 1.63 -7.57 -16.56
C ALA A 90 0.63 -6.75 -15.73
N ALA A 91 -0.20 -7.42 -14.92
CA ALA A 91 -1.15 -6.75 -14.04
C ALA A 91 -0.45 -5.88 -13.01
N ARG A 92 0.61 -6.37 -12.36
CA ARG A 92 1.40 -5.60 -11.38
C ARG A 92 2.06 -4.38 -12.00
N VAL A 93 2.69 -4.54 -13.17
CA VAL A 93 3.28 -3.43 -13.94
C VAL A 93 2.21 -2.40 -14.26
N GLY A 94 1.06 -2.83 -14.80
CA GLY A 94 -0.04 -1.96 -15.18
C GLY A 94 -0.67 -1.20 -14.02
N LEU A 95 -0.67 -1.80 -12.82
CA LEU A 95 -1.20 -1.20 -11.59
C LEU A 95 -0.13 -0.40 -10.80
N GLY A 96 1.14 -0.40 -11.23
CA GLY A 96 2.23 0.27 -10.54
C GLY A 96 2.60 -0.37 -9.19
N LEU A 97 2.39 -1.67 -9.07
CA LEU A 97 2.70 -2.47 -7.89
C LEU A 97 4.14 -3.01 -7.98
N GLU A 98 4.68 -3.45 -6.85
CA GLU A 98 5.95 -4.17 -6.85
C GLU A 98 5.85 -5.51 -7.59
N ILE A 99 6.88 -5.80 -8.37
CA ILE A 99 6.99 -7.00 -9.18
C ILE A 99 7.89 -7.98 -8.40
N PRO A 100 7.52 -9.26 -8.28
CA PRO A 100 8.42 -10.27 -7.72
C PRO A 100 9.65 -10.44 -8.63
N ASP A 101 10.84 -10.47 -8.03
CA ASP A 101 12.08 -10.80 -8.74
C ASP A 101 12.07 -12.31 -9.02
N HIS A 102 11.82 -12.67 -10.28
CA HIS A 102 12.03 -14.03 -10.79
C HIS A 102 13.37 -14.04 -11.54
N ASP A 103 14.48 -14.03 -10.82
CA ASP A 103 15.77 -14.37 -11.43
C ASP A 103 15.76 -15.88 -11.71
N GLU A 104 16.19 -16.27 -12.91
CA GLU A 104 16.11 -17.65 -13.45
C GLU A 104 16.84 -18.72 -12.59
N GLU A 105 17.67 -18.31 -11.62
CA GLU A 105 18.38 -19.20 -10.69
C GLU A 105 17.80 -19.23 -9.26
N GLU A 106 16.95 -18.26 -8.87
CA GLU A 106 16.30 -18.21 -7.55
C GLU A 106 14.78 -18.03 -7.71
N GLU A 107 14.08 -19.12 -8.01
CA GLU A 107 12.62 -19.22 -8.19
C GLU A 107 11.76 -18.81 -6.95
N LYS A 108 12.36 -18.19 -5.92
CA LYS A 108 11.79 -18.08 -4.56
C LYS A 108 11.59 -16.66 -4.00
N LYS A 109 11.92 -15.58 -4.71
CA LYS A 109 11.62 -14.23 -4.20
C LYS A 109 10.16 -13.86 -4.49
N GLY A 110 9.27 -14.30 -3.60
CA GLY A 110 7.87 -13.90 -3.59
C GLY A 110 7.69 -12.38 -3.45
N VAL A 111 6.47 -11.92 -3.74
CA VAL A 111 6.08 -10.50 -3.69
C VAL A 111 6.30 -9.93 -2.30
N VAL A 112 7.05 -8.84 -2.20
CA VAL A 112 7.24 -8.12 -0.94
C VAL A 112 5.96 -7.38 -0.57
N THR A 113 5.29 -7.87 0.46
CA THR A 113 4.10 -7.21 1.03
C THR A 113 4.41 -6.71 2.42
N VAL A 114 4.21 -5.42 2.67
CA VAL A 114 4.40 -4.83 4.00
C VAL A 114 3.14 -5.00 4.84
N ARG A 115 3.22 -5.81 5.90
CA ARG A 115 2.10 -6.07 6.83
C ARG A 115 2.33 -5.51 8.24
N GLU A 116 3.48 -4.90 8.49
CA GLU A 116 3.86 -4.40 9.81
C GLU A 116 4.06 -2.89 9.82
N TYR A 117 3.84 -2.30 10.99
CA TYR A 117 4.15 -0.90 11.26
C TYR A 117 5.39 -0.81 12.14
N MET A 118 6.30 0.10 11.79
CA MET A 118 7.47 0.39 12.61
C MET A 118 7.27 1.74 13.32
N PRO A 119 7.23 1.78 14.67
CA PRO A 119 7.07 3.01 15.42
C PRO A 119 8.29 3.95 15.28
N PRO A 120 8.13 5.25 15.61
CA PRO A 120 9.21 6.23 15.52
C PRO A 120 10.42 5.81 16.36
N ARG A 121 11.62 5.97 15.79
CA ARG A 121 12.88 5.73 16.50
C ARG A 121 13.13 6.87 17.50
N PRO A 122 14.01 6.70 18.51
CA PRO A 122 14.24 7.74 19.53
C PRO A 122 14.53 9.15 19.00
N LEU A 123 15.24 9.28 17.88
CA LEU A 123 15.49 10.59 17.26
C LEU A 123 14.28 11.12 16.48
N ASP A 124 13.47 10.24 15.87
CA ASP A 124 12.24 10.60 15.16
C ASP A 124 11.23 11.23 16.13
N TRP A 125 11.25 10.82 17.41
CA TRP A 125 10.41 11.40 18.47
C TRP A 125 10.64 12.91 18.66
N VAL A 126 11.83 13.43 18.39
CA VAL A 126 12.10 14.87 18.49
C VAL A 126 11.27 15.64 17.48
N ILE A 127 11.24 15.19 16.22
CA ILE A 127 10.44 15.80 15.16
C ILE A 127 8.95 15.62 15.45
N PHE A 128 8.55 14.41 15.86
CA PHE A 128 7.17 14.11 16.23
C PHE A 128 6.67 15.07 17.33
N LEU A 129 7.43 15.22 18.42
CA LEU A 129 7.07 16.08 19.53
C LEU A 129 7.09 17.56 19.12
N ALA A 130 8.01 17.99 18.26
CA ALA A 130 8.05 19.35 17.75
C ALA A 130 6.79 19.71 16.94
N VAL A 131 6.32 18.81 16.07
CA VAL A 131 5.11 19.02 15.27
C VAL A 131 3.85 18.95 16.12
N VAL A 132 3.77 18.02 17.08
CA VAL A 132 2.66 17.96 18.05
C VAL A 132 2.62 19.24 18.89
N PHE A 133 3.77 19.68 19.42
CA PHE A 133 3.88 20.94 20.14
C PHE A 133 3.39 22.12 19.31
N TYR A 134 3.75 22.16 18.03
CA TYR A 134 3.29 23.19 17.10
C TYR A 134 1.76 23.23 16.96
N TYR A 135 1.11 22.08 16.71
CA TYR A 135 -0.35 22.02 16.60
C TYR A 135 -1.05 22.38 17.92
N VAL A 136 -0.53 21.89 19.03
CA VAL A 136 -1.02 22.25 20.37
C VAL A 136 -0.86 23.74 20.62
N ASN A 137 0.26 24.34 20.21
CA ASN A 137 0.51 25.76 20.35
C ASN A 137 -0.52 26.60 19.57
N TYR A 138 -0.81 26.24 18.32
CA TYR A 138 -1.88 26.90 17.57
C TYR A 138 -3.24 26.78 18.27
N LEU A 139 -3.60 25.60 18.77
CA LEU A 139 -4.86 25.42 19.49
C LEU A 139 -4.90 26.27 20.78
N VAL A 140 -3.88 26.15 21.62
CA VAL A 140 -3.85 26.73 22.98
C VAL A 140 -3.64 28.24 22.97
N VAL A 141 -2.69 28.73 22.17
CA VAL A 141 -2.31 30.16 22.15
C VAL A 141 -3.21 30.95 21.20
N VAL A 142 -3.51 30.41 20.02
CA VAL A 142 -4.25 31.16 18.99
C VAL A 142 -5.76 30.99 19.10
N LYS A 143 -6.26 29.79 19.43
CA LYS A 143 -7.70 29.52 19.46
C LYS A 143 -8.32 29.65 20.85
N VAL A 144 -7.63 29.16 21.88
CA VAL A 144 -8.13 29.20 23.27
C VAL A 144 -7.73 30.48 23.99
N GLY A 145 -6.63 31.14 23.58
CA GLY A 145 -6.18 32.37 24.21
C GLY A 145 -5.58 32.15 25.61
N VAL A 146 -4.92 31.01 25.85
CA VAL A 146 -4.38 30.69 27.20
C VAL A 146 -3.35 31.70 27.71
N LEU A 147 -2.75 32.50 26.83
CA LEU A 147 -1.81 33.56 27.19
C LEU A 147 -2.46 34.95 27.35
N GLU A 148 -3.79 35.06 27.24
CA GLU A 148 -4.50 36.32 27.51
C GLU A 148 -4.28 36.73 28.97
N GLY A 149 -3.79 37.97 29.17
CA GLY A 149 -3.35 38.49 30.47
C GLY A 149 -2.00 37.96 30.97
N ARG A 150 -1.28 37.18 30.14
CA ARG A 150 0.06 36.64 30.42
C ARG A 150 1.00 36.81 29.23
N GLU A 151 0.76 37.81 28.39
CA GLU A 151 1.48 38.07 27.14
C GLU A 151 2.98 38.29 27.39
N TRP A 152 3.31 38.87 28.56
CA TRP A 152 4.66 39.12 29.02
C TRP A 152 5.57 37.88 29.02
N VAL A 153 4.99 36.67 29.13
CA VAL A 153 5.71 35.40 29.05
C VAL A 153 6.44 35.27 27.71
N LEU A 154 5.82 35.70 26.62
CA LEU A 154 6.42 35.66 25.29
C LEU A 154 7.14 36.97 24.94
N ASP A 155 6.72 38.11 25.48
CA ASP A 155 7.37 39.40 25.21
C ASP A 155 8.83 39.45 25.68
N GLY A 156 9.17 38.74 26.76
CA GLY A 156 10.54 38.67 27.28
C GLY A 156 11.46 37.66 26.58
N VAL A 157 10.92 36.71 25.81
CA VAL A 157 11.69 35.57 25.28
C VAL A 157 11.62 35.41 23.76
N TRP A 158 10.58 35.96 23.10
CA TRP A 158 10.40 35.81 21.67
C TRP A 158 10.96 37.03 20.90
N PRO A 159 12.06 36.86 20.14
CA PRO A 159 12.78 38.01 19.59
C PRO A 159 12.06 38.73 18.44
N TRP A 160 10.94 38.19 17.94
CA TRP A 160 10.27 38.66 16.72
C TRP A 160 8.98 39.42 17.05
N GLY A 161 9.01 40.27 18.08
CA GLY A 161 7.85 41.06 18.51
C GLY A 161 6.97 40.37 19.57
N GLY A 162 7.56 39.56 20.44
CA GLY A 162 6.90 39.04 21.63
C GLY A 162 5.69 38.15 21.35
N HIS A 163 4.66 38.25 22.19
CA HIS A 163 3.40 37.51 22.04
C HIS A 163 2.76 37.73 20.67
N GLY A 164 2.69 38.98 20.20
CA GLY A 164 2.08 39.31 18.91
C GLY A 164 2.79 38.66 17.72
N GLY A 165 4.12 38.70 17.74
CA GLY A 165 4.96 38.03 16.74
C GLY A 165 4.82 36.52 16.73
N TRP A 166 4.74 35.91 17.91
CA TRP A 166 4.51 34.46 18.06
C TRP A 166 3.16 34.06 17.47
N VAL A 167 2.07 34.75 17.84
CA VAL A 167 0.72 34.50 17.31
C VAL A 167 0.66 34.66 15.79
N TRP A 168 1.29 35.72 15.27
CA TRP A 168 1.38 35.94 13.82
C TRP A 168 2.08 34.78 13.12
N LEU A 169 3.26 34.38 13.60
CA LEU A 169 4.03 33.30 12.99
C LEU A 169 3.24 32.00 13.00
N THR A 170 2.68 31.61 14.17
CA THR A 170 1.93 30.37 14.32
C THR A 170 0.72 30.32 13.39
N LYS A 171 -0.02 31.43 13.22
CA LYS A 171 -1.13 31.54 12.24
C LYS A 171 -0.64 31.42 10.80
N MET A 172 0.47 32.08 10.47
CA MET A 172 1.01 32.13 9.13
C MET A 172 1.43 30.74 8.64
N ILE A 173 2.13 29.96 9.49
CA ILE A 173 2.67 28.64 9.09
C ILE A 173 1.67 27.49 9.23
N PHE A 174 0.50 27.68 9.84
CA PHE A 174 -0.47 26.61 10.12
C PHE A 174 -0.97 25.89 8.90
N TRP A 175 -1.53 26.66 7.96
CA TRP A 175 -2.04 26.08 6.72
C TRP A 175 -0.93 25.53 5.82
N PRO A 176 0.23 26.19 5.68
CA PRO A 176 1.39 25.60 5.00
C PRO A 176 1.83 24.24 5.58
N VAL A 177 1.96 24.12 6.91
CA VAL A 177 2.38 22.86 7.56
C VAL A 177 1.35 21.76 7.31
N ILE A 178 0.05 22.05 7.47
CA ILE A 178 -1.00 21.08 7.15
C ILE A 178 -0.92 20.65 5.67
N GLY A 179 -0.75 21.61 4.75
CA GLY A 179 -0.65 21.32 3.32
C GLY A 179 0.53 20.41 2.99
N ILE A 180 1.70 20.67 3.58
CA ILE A 180 2.90 19.84 3.40
C ILE A 180 2.67 18.42 3.93
N HIS A 181 2.13 18.28 5.14
CA HIS A 181 1.92 16.96 5.75
C HIS A 181 0.84 16.14 5.04
N LEU A 182 -0.20 16.79 4.50
CA LEU A 182 -1.17 16.14 3.62
C LEU A 182 -0.54 15.68 2.30
N ALA A 183 0.32 16.50 1.69
CA ALA A 183 1.04 16.14 0.48
C ALA A 183 2.01 14.98 0.72
N GLU A 184 2.74 14.97 1.84
CA GLU A 184 3.60 13.88 2.26
C GLU A 184 2.81 12.59 2.49
N ALA A 185 1.70 12.64 3.24
CA ALA A 185 0.86 11.47 3.49
C ALA A 185 0.27 10.89 2.18
N TRP A 186 -0.20 11.77 1.29
CA TRP A 186 -0.66 11.37 -0.05
C TRP A 186 0.46 10.73 -0.89
N TRP A 187 1.68 11.27 -0.79
CA TRP A 187 2.82 10.72 -1.51
C TRP A 187 3.25 9.37 -0.95
N LEU A 188 3.27 9.20 0.38
CA LEU A 188 3.55 7.92 1.03
C LEU A 188 2.58 6.83 0.59
N GLU A 189 1.28 7.17 0.57
CA GLU A 189 0.23 6.27 0.09
C GLU A 189 0.50 5.77 -1.33
N ARG A 190 0.76 6.70 -2.27
CA ARG A 190 0.90 6.33 -3.69
C ARG A 190 2.22 5.65 -4.03
N SER A 191 3.31 6.11 -3.42
CA SER A 191 4.66 5.67 -3.76
C SER A 191 5.11 4.45 -2.98
N ARG A 192 4.54 4.20 -1.80
CA ARG A 192 4.94 3.11 -0.90
C ARG A 192 3.78 2.23 -0.49
N LEU A 193 2.82 2.73 0.29
CA LEU A 193 1.80 1.86 0.90
C LEU A 193 1.07 1.02 -0.15
N ARG A 194 0.54 1.66 -1.19
CA ARG A 194 -0.12 0.98 -2.30
C ARG A 194 0.85 0.08 -3.08
N LYS A 195 2.05 0.56 -3.36
CA LYS A 195 3.07 -0.17 -4.15
C LYS A 195 3.44 -1.51 -3.50
N PHE A 196 3.57 -1.52 -2.18
CA PHE A 196 3.97 -2.67 -1.36
C PHE A 196 2.76 -3.40 -0.73
N GLY A 197 1.57 -3.24 -1.32
CA GLY A 197 0.38 -4.02 -0.98
C GLY A 197 -0.19 -3.80 0.42
N VAL A 198 0.02 -2.63 1.02
CA VAL A 198 -0.63 -2.27 2.28
C VAL A 198 -2.11 -2.00 2.02
N GLU A 199 -2.99 -2.78 2.64
CA GLU A 199 -4.45 -2.64 2.48
C GLU A 199 -4.92 -1.25 2.95
N ARG A 200 -5.50 -0.49 2.02
CA ARG A 200 -5.96 0.86 2.28
C ARG A 200 -7.11 0.87 3.30
N GLY A 201 -7.00 1.76 4.29
CA GLY A 201 -7.98 1.88 5.37
C GLY A 201 -7.86 0.81 6.47
N GLY A 202 -6.98 -0.18 6.31
CA GLY A 202 -6.64 -1.13 7.36
C GLY A 202 -5.87 -0.49 8.52
N ARG A 203 -5.70 -1.25 9.61
CA ARG A 203 -4.99 -0.75 10.82
C ARG A 203 -3.56 -0.31 10.52
N VAL A 204 -2.81 -1.12 9.76
CA VAL A 204 -1.41 -0.83 9.41
C VAL A 204 -1.32 0.42 8.54
N TRP A 205 -2.26 0.59 7.62
CA TRP A 205 -2.37 1.78 6.79
C TRP A 205 -2.59 3.04 7.64
N TRP A 206 -3.54 3.02 8.57
CA TRP A 206 -3.79 4.15 9.47
C TRP A 206 -2.59 4.51 10.35
N LEU A 207 -1.83 3.51 10.81
CA LEU A 207 -0.61 3.75 11.58
C LEU A 207 0.46 4.47 10.74
N TRP A 208 0.67 4.03 9.49
CA TRP A 208 1.60 4.70 8.58
C TRP A 208 1.14 6.10 8.18
N MET A 209 -0.14 6.27 7.86
CA MET A 209 -0.72 7.55 7.47
C MET A 209 -0.68 8.56 8.62
N GLY A 210 -1.11 8.15 9.82
CA GLY A 210 -1.09 9.00 11.01
C GLY A 210 0.34 9.37 11.43
N SER A 211 1.27 8.41 11.34
CA SER A 211 2.67 8.69 11.59
C SER A 211 3.22 9.69 10.58
N CYS A 212 3.07 9.45 9.28
CA CYS A 212 3.53 10.38 8.24
C CYS A 212 2.91 11.78 8.37
N PHE A 213 1.64 11.88 8.75
CA PHE A 213 1.01 13.18 9.00
C PHE A 213 1.62 13.95 10.17
N VAL A 214 2.33 13.31 11.10
CA VAL A 214 2.99 14.01 12.23
C VAL A 214 4.47 14.24 11.99
N GLU A 215 5.19 13.28 11.43
CA GLU A 215 6.66 13.30 11.32
C GLU A 215 7.17 13.36 9.87
N GLY A 216 6.27 13.40 8.88
CA GLY A 216 6.59 13.61 7.46
C GLY A 216 7.56 12.58 6.89
N GLY A 217 8.64 13.08 6.31
CA GLY A 217 9.72 12.30 5.68
C GLY A 217 10.34 11.16 6.53
N MET A 218 10.24 11.19 7.87
CA MET A 218 10.77 10.11 8.70
C MET A 218 9.99 8.79 8.54
N ALA A 219 8.68 8.88 8.27
CA ALA A 219 7.83 7.72 8.02
C ALA A 219 8.30 6.97 6.76
N PHE A 220 8.70 7.71 5.71
CA PHE A 220 9.23 7.14 4.47
C PHE A 220 10.47 6.29 4.73
N ARG A 221 11.44 6.83 5.49
CA ARG A 221 12.68 6.11 5.82
C ARG A 221 12.41 4.82 6.59
N ARG A 222 11.47 4.84 7.53
CA ARG A 222 11.10 3.63 8.27
C ARG A 222 10.36 2.63 7.40
N PHE A 223 9.48 3.11 6.53
CA PHE A 223 8.79 2.25 5.58
C PHE A 223 9.78 1.52 4.69
N ASP A 224 10.75 2.24 4.11
CA ASP A 224 11.77 1.65 3.23
C ASP A 224 12.63 0.60 3.96
N ILE A 225 12.87 0.76 5.27
CA ILE A 225 13.54 -0.27 6.10
C ILE A 225 12.66 -1.51 6.24
N VAL A 226 11.36 -1.35 6.52
CA VAL A 226 10.42 -2.47 6.67
C VAL A 226 10.24 -3.21 5.36
N ALA A 227 10.08 -2.49 4.24
CA ALA A 227 10.00 -3.06 2.90
C ALA A 227 11.24 -3.91 2.58
N ARG A 228 12.45 -3.37 2.81
CA ARG A 228 13.69 -4.13 2.62
C ARG A 228 13.74 -5.40 3.47
N ARG A 229 13.38 -5.31 4.76
CA ARG A 229 13.33 -6.47 5.67
C ARG A 229 12.30 -7.51 5.24
N ALA A 230 11.16 -7.07 4.72
CA ALA A 230 10.14 -7.97 4.19
C ALA A 230 10.66 -8.73 2.97
N GLY A 231 11.40 -8.06 2.07
CA GLY A 231 12.10 -8.71 0.96
C GLY A 231 13.15 -9.73 1.41
N GLU A 232 14.00 -9.37 2.38
CA GLU A 232 15.02 -10.28 2.92
C GLU A 232 14.42 -11.51 3.61
N LYS A 233 13.28 -11.36 4.30
CA LYS A 233 12.58 -12.49 4.96
C LYS A 233 11.88 -13.39 3.95
N GLY A 234 11.32 -12.82 2.87
CA GLY A 234 10.70 -13.55 1.78
C GLY A 234 11.68 -14.50 1.08
N GLY A 235 12.94 -14.09 0.93
CA GLY A 235 13.99 -14.96 0.36
C GLY A 235 14.64 -15.95 1.34
N LYS A 236 14.34 -15.90 2.65
CA LYS A 236 14.96 -16.76 3.67
C LYS A 236 14.06 -17.85 4.24
N ARG A 237 12.75 -17.73 4.06
CA ARG A 237 11.83 -18.84 4.32
C ARG A 237 11.83 -19.66 3.04
N ASP A 238 12.72 -20.64 2.96
CA ASP A 238 12.64 -21.88 2.16
C ASP A 238 14.02 -22.54 2.02
#